data_AF-A0A4U1AMX0-F1
#
_entry.id   AF-A0A4U1AMX0-F1
#
_cell.length_a   1.000
_cell.length_b   1.000
_cell.length_c   1.000
_cell.angle_alpha   90.00
_cell.angle_beta   90.00
_cell.angle_gamma   90.00
#
_symmetry.space_group_name_H-M   'P 1'
#
loop_
_entity.id
_entity.type
_entity.pdbx_description
1 polymer ?
#
loop_
_entity_poly.entity_id
_entity_poly.type
_entity_poly.pdbx_seq_one_letter_code
_entity_poly.pdbx_strand_id
1 'polypeptide(L)'
;MKKTVMMLVFCGVFVVGSAMAMDNKSSDHAQHETQATMDRPKMGGMDHSQMDHGSSQEGGTFKHAVMVDGIHAEFQIMELASMNMSDPEGRTHHVMVSFMKDGQPVAQVVGKVKLIAPSGKEQIGDLKDFGSGVFAANFTIDEHGQWGVICLFKDMGGKHTVKFWYKHGAM
;
A
#
# COMPACT_ATOMS: atom_id res chain seq x y z
N MET A 1 -16.81 -28.03 28.68
CA MET A 1 -17.79 -27.96 27.58
C MET A 1 -18.89 -26.97 27.96
N LYS A 2 -18.89 -25.76 27.40
CA LYS A 2 -19.97 -24.78 27.59
C LYS A 2 -20.22 -24.10 26.24
N LYS A 3 -21.37 -24.41 25.65
CA LYS A 3 -21.84 -23.91 24.36
C LYS A 3 -22.74 -22.71 24.66
N THR A 4 -22.35 -21.51 24.23
CA THR A 4 -23.24 -20.34 24.25
C THR A 4 -23.50 -19.98 22.80
N VAL A 5 -24.67 -20.40 22.32
CA VAL A 5 -25.26 -20.02 21.04
C VAL A 5 -25.97 -18.69 21.28
N MET A 6 -25.61 -17.64 20.56
CA MET A 6 -26.41 -16.42 20.48
C MET A 6 -26.64 -16.10 19.02
N MET A 7 -27.86 -16.40 18.59
CA MET A 7 -28.44 -16.20 17.28
C MET A 7 -28.91 -14.76 17.19
N LEU A 8 -28.43 -13.97 16.24
CA LEU A 8 -28.96 -12.64 15.96
C LEU A 8 -29.33 -12.57 14.48
N VAL A 9 -30.63 -12.74 14.26
CA VAL A 9 -31.32 -12.59 12.98
C VAL A 9 -31.56 -11.10 12.76
N PHE A 10 -31.02 -10.53 11.68
CA PHE A 10 -31.49 -9.26 11.14
C PHE A 10 -32.01 -9.48 9.72
N CYS A 11 -33.33 -9.50 9.60
CA CYS A 11 -34.05 -9.30 8.36
C CYS A 11 -34.04 -7.80 8.04
N GLY A 12 -33.62 -7.45 6.83
CA GLY A 12 -33.83 -6.13 6.23
C GLY A 12 -33.54 -6.21 4.74
N VAL A 13 -34.60 -6.29 3.94
CA VAL A 13 -34.57 -6.43 2.47
C VAL A 13 -35.13 -5.17 1.81
N PHE A 14 -34.64 -4.89 0.59
CA PHE A 14 -35.11 -3.96 -0.46
C PHE A 14 -34.78 -2.46 -0.24
N VAL A 15 -34.22 -1.73 -1.22
CA VAL A 15 -34.80 -1.32 -2.53
C VAL A 15 -33.65 -1.08 -3.56
N VAL A 16 -33.56 -1.80 -4.68
CA VAL A 16 -33.96 -1.49 -6.09
C VAL A 16 -33.58 -0.09 -6.65
N GLY A 17 -32.52 -0.08 -7.48
CA GLY A 17 -32.51 0.44 -8.87
C GLY A 17 -32.63 1.95 -9.17
N SER A 18 -31.62 2.52 -9.84
CA SER A 18 -31.73 3.01 -11.24
C SER A 18 -30.38 3.51 -11.76
N ALA A 19 -30.00 2.99 -12.92
CA ALA A 19 -28.91 3.49 -13.75
C ALA A 19 -29.37 4.74 -14.52
N MET A 20 -28.47 5.71 -14.71
CA MET A 20 -28.57 6.73 -15.74
C MET A 20 -27.27 6.70 -16.54
N ALA A 21 -27.45 6.62 -17.85
CA ALA A 21 -26.43 6.48 -18.86
C ALA A 21 -25.84 7.83 -19.29
N MET A 22 -24.59 7.75 -19.75
CA MET A 22 -23.89 8.52 -20.81
C MET A 22 -24.35 9.95 -21.14
N ASP A 23 -23.40 10.89 -21.17
CA ASP A 23 -23.24 11.66 -22.41
C ASP A 23 -21.78 12.07 -22.66
N ASN A 24 -21.49 12.08 -23.96
CA ASN A 24 -20.24 12.16 -24.68
C ASN A 24 -19.94 13.63 -24.99
N LYS A 25 -18.70 14.08 -24.79
CA LYS A 25 -18.20 15.25 -25.52
C LYS A 25 -16.71 15.13 -25.80
N SER A 26 -16.46 14.63 -27.00
CA SER A 26 -15.29 14.89 -27.81
C SER A 26 -14.99 16.39 -27.89
N SER A 27 -13.74 16.76 -27.63
CA SER A 27 -13.18 18.03 -28.07
C SER A 27 -11.92 17.71 -28.87
N ASP A 28 -12.10 17.69 -30.19
CA ASP A 28 -11.04 17.77 -31.18
C ASP A 28 -10.25 19.07 -31.01
N HIS A 29 -8.93 18.98 -30.92
CA HIS A 29 -8.05 20.09 -31.23
C HIS A 29 -6.86 19.62 -32.08
N ALA A 30 -7.00 19.94 -33.37
CA ALA A 30 -5.98 20.42 -34.30
C ALA A 30 -4.51 20.04 -34.05
N GLN A 31 -4.06 19.08 -34.87
CA GLN A 31 -2.87 19.13 -35.73
C GLN A 31 -1.87 20.28 -35.48
N HIS A 32 -0.64 19.90 -35.12
CA HIS A 32 0.55 20.64 -35.51
C HIS A 32 1.55 19.64 -36.09
N GLU A 33 1.63 19.61 -37.42
CA GLU A 33 2.69 18.94 -38.15
C GLU A 33 4.01 19.66 -37.88
N THR A 34 5.03 18.91 -37.48
CA THR A 34 6.41 19.35 -37.71
C THR A 34 7.27 18.12 -37.99
N GLN A 35 7.55 17.97 -39.28
CA GLN A 35 8.56 17.11 -39.87
C GLN A 35 9.90 17.28 -39.14
N ALA A 36 10.42 16.18 -38.59
CA ALA A 36 11.85 15.99 -38.43
C ALA A 36 12.14 14.49 -38.49
N THR A 37 12.60 14.07 -39.66
CA THR A 37 13.16 12.75 -39.94
C THR A 37 14.45 12.59 -39.13
N MET A 38 14.48 11.66 -38.19
CA MET A 38 15.73 11.07 -37.71
C MET A 38 15.58 9.56 -37.59
N ASP A 39 16.42 8.86 -38.36
CA ASP A 39 16.77 7.45 -38.27
C ASP A 39 16.85 6.98 -36.81
N ARG A 40 15.95 6.08 -36.40
CA ARG A 40 16.04 5.38 -35.12
C ARG A 40 16.66 4.00 -35.32
N PRO A 41 17.71 3.63 -34.57
CA PRO A 41 18.10 2.24 -34.44
C PRO A 41 16.99 1.45 -33.72
N LYS A 42 16.74 0.24 -34.25
CA LYS A 42 15.82 -0.77 -33.75
C LYS A 42 16.34 -1.31 -32.40
N MET A 43 16.05 -0.60 -31.32
CA MET A 43 16.28 -1.07 -29.94
C MET A 43 15.06 -1.89 -29.50
N GLY A 44 15.34 -3.10 -29.02
CA GLY A 44 14.39 -4.16 -28.73
C GLY A 44 13.32 -3.81 -27.70
N GLY A 45 12.28 -4.65 -27.69
CA GLY A 45 11.13 -4.56 -26.79
C GLY A 45 11.56 -4.38 -25.34
N MET A 46 11.23 -3.22 -24.80
CA MET A 46 11.24 -2.95 -23.37
C MET A 46 9.85 -3.32 -22.87
N ASP A 47 9.82 -4.46 -22.18
CA ASP A 47 8.76 -4.95 -21.32
C ASP A 47 8.18 -3.79 -20.47
N HIS A 48 6.85 -3.72 -20.40
CA HIS A 48 6.11 -2.77 -19.58
C HIS A 48 6.23 -3.12 -18.09
N SER A 49 7.42 -2.99 -17.53
CA SER A 49 7.63 -2.98 -16.10
C SER A 49 7.21 -1.61 -15.55
N GLN A 50 5.94 -1.53 -15.15
CA GLN A 50 5.42 -0.78 -14.00
C GLN A 50 6.32 0.37 -13.52
N MET A 51 5.92 1.61 -13.81
CA MET A 51 6.55 2.81 -13.26
C MET A 51 6.52 2.75 -11.72
N ASP A 52 7.66 2.43 -11.11
CA ASP A 52 7.84 2.35 -9.66
C ASP A 52 7.89 3.78 -9.11
N HIS A 53 6.80 4.21 -8.47
CA HIS A 53 6.75 5.53 -7.85
C HIS A 53 7.55 5.51 -6.54
N GLY A 54 8.79 6.02 -6.57
CA GLY A 54 9.50 6.59 -5.43
C GLY A 54 9.70 5.68 -4.21
N SER A 55 10.69 4.79 -4.27
CA SER A 55 11.34 4.30 -3.06
C SER A 55 12.54 5.20 -2.71
N SER A 56 12.69 5.53 -1.43
CA SER A 56 13.85 6.28 -0.94
C SER A 56 14.28 5.78 0.43
N GLN A 57 15.57 5.95 0.75
CA GLN A 57 16.11 5.67 2.06
C GLN A 57 16.82 6.92 2.57
N GLU A 58 16.30 7.52 3.63
CA GLU A 58 16.83 8.75 4.22
C GLU A 58 16.79 8.62 5.75
N GLY A 59 17.91 8.93 6.41
CA GLY A 59 17.96 9.01 7.88
C GLY A 59 17.53 7.73 8.62
N GLY A 60 17.80 6.54 8.09
CA GLY A 60 17.38 5.27 8.68
C GLY A 60 15.91 4.90 8.46
N THR A 61 15.17 5.71 7.68
CA THR A 61 13.80 5.42 7.26
C THR A 61 13.79 5.02 5.80
N PHE A 62 13.22 3.88 5.50
CA PHE A 62 12.84 3.50 4.15
C PHE A 62 11.42 3.99 3.86
N LYS A 63 11.20 4.59 2.69
CA LYS A 63 9.90 5.04 2.21
C LYS A 63 9.54 4.38 0.89
N HIS A 64 8.27 4.05 0.70
CA HIS A 64 7.74 3.56 -0.56
C HIS A 64 6.31 4.06 -0.76
N ALA A 65 6.04 4.71 -1.88
CA ALA A 65 4.72 5.25 -2.20
C ALA A 65 4.11 4.50 -3.38
N VAL A 66 2.82 4.20 -3.34
CA VAL A 66 2.15 3.52 -4.46
C VAL A 66 0.69 3.91 -4.57
N MET A 67 0.20 3.99 -5.81
CA MET A 67 -1.22 4.12 -6.11
C MET A 67 -1.85 2.74 -6.30
N VAL A 68 -2.89 2.42 -5.52
CA VAL A 68 -3.67 1.19 -5.65
C VAL A 68 -5.16 1.52 -5.63
N ASP A 69 -5.88 1.23 -6.71
CA ASP A 69 -7.33 1.47 -6.83
C ASP A 69 -7.76 2.91 -6.46
N GLY A 70 -6.96 3.90 -6.82
CA GLY A 70 -7.18 5.32 -6.50
C GLY A 70 -6.77 5.74 -5.08
N ILE A 71 -6.19 4.83 -4.30
CA ILE A 71 -5.65 5.09 -2.97
C ILE A 71 -4.15 5.26 -3.08
N HIS A 72 -3.64 6.39 -2.61
CA HIS A 72 -2.23 6.61 -2.38
C HIS A 72 -1.85 5.98 -1.03
N ALA A 73 -1.07 4.90 -1.08
CA ALA A 73 -0.51 4.25 0.09
C ALA A 73 0.97 4.60 0.21
N GLU A 74 1.36 5.26 1.30
CA GLU A 74 2.77 5.55 1.62
C GLU A 74 3.21 4.69 2.80
N PHE A 75 4.26 3.91 2.59
CA PHE A 75 4.89 3.04 3.57
C PHE A 75 6.15 3.71 4.10
N GLN A 76 6.33 3.67 5.41
CA GLN A 76 7.57 4.06 6.06
C GLN A 76 8.01 2.94 7.00
N ILE A 77 9.25 2.48 6.85
CA ILE A 77 9.87 1.45 7.69
C ILE A 77 11.04 2.11 8.41
N MET A 78 10.94 2.17 9.74
CA MET A 78 11.89 2.88 10.59
C MET A 78 12.18 2.08 11.86
N GLU A 79 13.37 2.26 12.43
CA GLU A 79 13.72 1.67 13.71
C GLU A 79 12.95 2.35 14.86
N LEU A 80 12.41 1.55 15.77
CA LEU A 80 11.76 2.07 16.99
C LEU A 80 12.74 2.87 17.86
N ALA A 81 14.01 2.44 17.90
CA ALA A 81 15.06 3.12 18.63
C ALA A 81 15.29 4.55 18.13
N SER A 82 15.22 4.80 16.81
CA SER A 82 15.33 6.15 16.23
C SER A 82 14.18 7.08 16.64
N MET A 83 13.04 6.52 17.03
CA MET A 83 11.89 7.26 17.55
C MET A 83 11.88 7.37 19.09
N ASN A 84 12.92 6.88 19.77
CA ASN A 84 12.96 6.77 21.22
C ASN A 84 11.75 5.98 21.78
N MET A 85 11.31 4.96 21.04
CA MET A 85 10.22 4.04 21.39
C MET A 85 10.77 2.64 21.66
N SER A 86 10.10 1.92 22.56
CA SER A 86 10.38 0.51 22.84
C SER A 86 9.09 -0.29 22.72
N ASP A 87 9.19 -1.50 22.16
CA ASP A 87 8.07 -2.44 22.12
C ASP A 87 8.26 -3.52 23.20
N PRO A 88 7.25 -3.80 24.03
CA PRO A 88 7.38 -4.76 25.14
C PRO A 88 7.62 -6.20 24.66
N GLU A 89 7.34 -6.50 23.39
CA GLU A 89 7.58 -7.81 22.78
C GLU A 89 8.96 -7.87 22.09
N GLY A 90 9.79 -6.83 22.22
CA GLY A 90 11.16 -6.79 21.69
C GLY A 90 11.24 -6.52 20.19
N ARG A 91 10.15 -6.06 19.56
CA ARG A 91 10.14 -5.68 18.14
C ARG A 91 11.02 -4.46 17.92
N THR A 92 11.68 -4.40 16.76
CA THR A 92 12.76 -3.43 16.50
C THR A 92 12.35 -2.32 15.54
N HIS A 93 11.35 -2.55 14.70
CA HIS A 93 10.95 -1.63 13.64
C HIS A 93 9.46 -1.32 13.68
N HIS A 94 9.12 -0.12 13.23
CA HIS A 94 7.78 0.38 13.04
C HIS A 94 7.50 0.46 11.54
N VAL A 95 6.51 -0.30 11.07
CA VAL A 95 6.00 -0.20 9.70
C VAL A 95 4.75 0.66 9.75
N MET A 96 4.89 1.89 9.31
CA MET A 96 3.81 2.87 9.19
C MET A 96 3.27 2.88 7.76
N VAL A 97 1.95 3.02 7.63
CA VAL A 97 1.26 3.14 6.35
C VAL A 97 0.25 4.28 6.44
N SER A 98 0.34 5.22 5.51
CA SER A 98 -0.64 6.30 5.34
C SER A 98 -1.48 6.03 4.10
N PHE A 99 -2.81 6.11 4.23
CA PHE A 99 -3.74 5.94 3.13
C PHE A 99 -4.46 7.25 2.82
N MET A 100 -4.33 7.72 1.58
CA MET A 100 -4.98 8.93 1.08
C MET A 100 -5.82 8.60 -0.16
N LYS A 101 -7.02 9.17 -0.26
CA LYS A 101 -7.89 9.06 -1.43
C LYS A 101 -8.45 10.44 -1.75
N ASP A 102 -8.31 10.88 -2.99
CA ASP A 102 -8.76 12.21 -3.44
C ASP A 102 -8.19 13.36 -2.57
N GLY A 103 -6.94 13.20 -2.12
CA GLY A 103 -6.26 14.17 -1.26
C GLY A 103 -6.71 14.17 0.21
N GLN A 104 -7.57 13.23 0.63
CA GLN A 104 -8.05 13.11 2.00
C GLN A 104 -7.59 11.81 2.68
N PRO A 105 -7.32 11.82 3.99
CA PRO A 105 -6.97 10.60 4.72
C PRO A 105 -8.12 9.60 4.77
N VAL A 106 -7.81 8.32 4.59
CA VAL A 106 -8.77 7.22 4.73
C VAL A 106 -8.76 6.71 6.17
N ALA A 107 -9.72 7.15 6.99
CA ALA A 107 -9.75 6.86 8.42
C ALA A 107 -10.27 5.45 8.78
N GLN A 108 -11.10 4.84 7.94
CA GLN A 108 -11.73 3.54 8.23
C GLN A 108 -11.09 2.42 7.42
N VAL A 109 -9.85 2.11 7.74
CA VAL A 109 -9.12 1.00 7.14
C VAL A 109 -8.93 -0.11 8.17
N VAL A 110 -9.21 -1.35 7.76
CA VAL A 110 -8.79 -2.55 8.49
C VAL A 110 -7.76 -3.26 7.65
N GLY A 111 -6.55 -3.45 8.18
CA GLY A 111 -5.48 -4.06 7.42
C GLY A 111 -4.49 -4.84 8.27
N LYS A 112 -3.59 -5.53 7.57
CA LYS A 112 -2.45 -6.23 8.14
C LYS A 112 -1.28 -6.16 7.18
N VAL A 113 -0.08 -6.18 7.74
CA VAL A 113 1.17 -6.29 6.99
C VAL A 113 1.77 -7.66 7.27
N LYS A 114 2.21 -8.34 6.21
CA LYS A 114 3.10 -9.49 6.29
C LYS A 114 4.50 -9.04 5.88
N LEU A 115 5.50 -9.35 6.70
CA LEU A 115 6.91 -9.26 6.34
C LEU A 115 7.46 -10.65 6.05
N ILE A 116 8.32 -10.75 5.04
CA ILE A 116 9.05 -11.97 4.66
C ILE A 116 10.54 -11.65 4.75
N ALA A 117 11.23 -12.30 5.68
CA ALA A 117 12.66 -12.14 5.88
C ALA A 117 13.49 -12.71 4.70
N PRO A 118 14.76 -12.33 4.55
CA PRO A 118 15.70 -12.94 3.61
C PRO A 118 15.77 -14.47 3.76
N SER A 119 15.68 -14.99 4.98
CA SER A 119 15.60 -16.43 5.26
C SER A 119 14.28 -17.09 4.87
N GLY A 120 13.27 -16.31 4.49
CA GLY A 120 11.90 -16.77 4.18
C GLY A 120 10.97 -16.84 5.39
N LYS A 121 11.44 -16.51 6.62
CA LYS A 121 10.57 -16.42 7.79
C LYS A 121 9.51 -15.35 7.61
N GLU A 122 8.29 -15.63 8.04
CA GLU A 122 7.18 -14.70 7.93
C GLU A 122 6.79 -14.11 9.29
N GLN A 123 6.40 -12.84 9.30
CA GLN A 123 5.75 -12.18 10.42
C GLN A 123 4.48 -11.49 9.92
N ILE A 124 3.42 -11.47 10.73
CA ILE A 124 2.17 -10.80 10.40
C ILE A 124 1.80 -9.88 11.56
N GLY A 125 1.53 -8.61 11.25
CA GLY A 125 1.06 -7.60 12.19
C GLY A 125 -0.22 -6.97 11.69
N ASP A 126 -1.24 -6.91 12.54
CA ASP A 126 -2.45 -6.16 12.26
C ASP A 126 -2.15 -4.66 12.39
N LEU A 127 -2.62 -3.88 11.42
CA LEU A 127 -2.46 -2.44 11.38
C LEU A 127 -3.34 -1.80 12.45
N LYS A 128 -2.72 -1.11 13.40
CA LYS A 128 -3.40 -0.31 14.41
C LYS A 128 -3.57 1.11 13.88
N ASP A 129 -4.72 1.71 14.12
CA ASP A 129 -5.02 3.10 13.76
C ASP A 129 -4.38 4.05 14.78
N PHE A 130 -3.58 5.00 14.30
CA PHE A 130 -2.96 6.08 15.08
C PHE A 130 -3.64 7.44 14.82
N GLY A 131 -4.75 7.45 14.06
CA GLY A 131 -5.50 8.62 13.67
C GLY A 131 -5.04 9.22 12.34
N SER A 132 -5.86 10.10 11.78
CA SER A 132 -5.54 10.88 10.56
C SER A 132 -5.11 10.04 9.35
N GLY A 133 -5.64 8.82 9.21
CA GLY A 133 -5.31 7.91 8.10
C GLY A 133 -3.92 7.27 8.20
N VAL A 134 -3.29 7.33 9.39
CA VAL A 134 -2.01 6.71 9.68
C VAL A 134 -2.24 5.43 10.47
N PHE A 135 -1.68 4.33 9.96
CA PHE A 135 -1.77 3.02 10.56
C PHE A 135 -0.39 2.42 10.73
N ALA A 136 -0.18 1.59 11.74
CA ALA A 136 1.11 0.94 11.90
C ALA A 136 1.07 -0.41 12.61
N ALA A 137 2.12 -1.18 12.38
CA ALA A 137 2.42 -2.40 13.09
C ALA A 137 3.93 -2.49 13.36
N ASN A 138 4.30 -3.01 14.53
CA ASN A 138 5.70 -3.23 14.87
C ASN A 138 6.12 -4.63 14.43
N PHE A 139 7.39 -4.77 14.04
CA PHE A 139 8.01 -6.01 13.59
C PHE A 139 9.45 -6.14 14.08
N THR A 140 9.98 -7.36 14.05
CA THR A 140 11.42 -7.60 14.24
C THR A 140 12.06 -7.71 12.86
N ILE A 141 12.99 -6.80 12.56
CA ILE A 141 13.85 -6.87 11.38
C ILE A 141 15.28 -6.95 11.90
N ASP A 142 15.86 -8.15 11.80
CA ASP A 142 17.15 -8.55 12.38
C ASP A 142 18.07 -9.25 11.36
N GLU A 143 17.61 -9.40 10.12
CA GLU A 143 18.35 -10.00 9.02
C GLU A 143 18.70 -8.93 7.97
N HIS A 144 19.95 -8.91 7.53
CA HIS A 144 20.38 -8.09 6.39
C HIS A 144 19.93 -8.74 5.08
N GLY A 145 19.50 -7.92 4.12
CA GLY A 145 19.15 -8.39 2.76
C GLY A 145 17.77 -7.96 2.30
N GLN A 146 17.20 -8.73 1.38
CA GLN A 146 15.93 -8.42 0.73
C GLN A 146 14.76 -8.89 1.60
N TRP A 147 13.91 -7.95 2.00
CA TRP A 147 12.70 -8.20 2.75
C TRP A 147 11.47 -7.97 1.87
N GLY A 148 10.53 -8.90 1.91
CA GLY A 148 9.24 -8.77 1.25
C GLY A 148 8.22 -8.10 2.15
N VAL A 149 7.45 -7.15 1.62
CA VAL A 149 6.36 -6.47 2.32
C VAL A 149 5.07 -6.73 1.56
N ILE A 150 4.06 -7.23 2.26
CA ILE A 150 2.72 -7.42 1.70
C ILE A 150 1.73 -6.75 2.64
N CYS A 151 1.05 -5.72 2.17
CA CYS A 151 -0.02 -5.05 2.90
C CYS A 151 -1.37 -5.43 2.30
N LEU A 152 -2.21 -6.06 3.11
CA LEU A 152 -3.61 -6.34 2.77
C LEU A 152 -4.49 -5.43 3.62
N PHE A 153 -5.31 -4.61 2.98
CA PHE A 153 -6.20 -3.70 3.68
C PHE A 153 -7.56 -3.61 3.03
N LYS A 154 -8.56 -3.17 3.80
CA LYS A 154 -9.94 -3.01 3.35
C LYS A 154 -10.45 -1.63 3.76
N ASP A 155 -11.06 -0.93 2.81
CA ASP A 155 -11.83 0.30 3.03
C ASP A 155 -13.31 0.08 2.62
N MET A 156 -14.07 1.16 2.39
CA MET A 156 -15.45 1.07 1.89
C MET A 156 -15.54 0.59 0.43
N GLY A 157 -14.51 0.82 -0.38
CA GLY A 157 -14.41 0.44 -1.78
C GLY A 157 -14.05 -1.03 -2.00
N GLY A 158 -13.39 -1.67 -1.04
CA GLY A 158 -13.13 -3.10 -1.10
C GLY A 158 -11.83 -3.52 -0.44
N LYS A 159 -11.30 -4.66 -0.87
CA LYS A 159 -10.00 -5.18 -0.43
C LYS A 159 -8.93 -4.75 -1.43
N HIS A 160 -7.80 -4.32 -0.90
CA HIS A 160 -6.64 -3.86 -1.65
C HIS A 160 -5.39 -4.61 -1.20
N THR A 161 -4.43 -4.78 -2.10
CA THR A 161 -3.16 -5.43 -1.79
C THR A 161 -2.02 -4.65 -2.40
N VAL A 162 -1.03 -4.33 -1.57
CA VAL A 162 0.26 -3.76 -1.99
C VAL A 162 1.35 -4.77 -1.70
N LYS A 163 2.29 -4.94 -2.64
CA LYS A 163 3.46 -5.80 -2.49
C LYS A 163 4.69 -5.09 -3.01
N PHE A 164 5.77 -5.09 -2.24
CA PHE A 164 7.06 -4.59 -2.69
C PHE A 164 8.18 -5.29 -1.92
N TRP A 165 9.40 -5.10 -2.42
CA TRP A 165 10.61 -5.56 -1.77
C TRP A 165 11.40 -4.35 -1.30
N TYR A 166 11.99 -4.41 -0.11
CA TYR A 166 12.94 -3.40 0.36
C TYR A 166 14.22 -4.08 0.86
N LYS A 167 15.35 -3.39 0.75
CA LYS A 167 16.66 -3.92 1.15
C LYS A 167 17.02 -3.33 2.51
N HIS A 168 17.22 -4.18 3.52
CA HIS A 168 17.64 -3.78 4.86
C HIS A 168 19.14 -4.02 5.06
N GLY A 169 19.82 -3.08 5.70
CA GLY A 169 21.20 -3.24 6.16
C GLY A 169 22.23 -3.43 5.04
N ALA A 170 21.95 -2.96 3.82
CA ALA A 170 22.96 -2.85 2.77
C ALA A 170 23.72 -1.53 2.94
N MET A 171 24.87 -1.60 3.59
CA MET A 171 25.94 -0.61 3.44
C MET A 171 26.89 -1.08 2.34
#